data_AF-A0A2P8HAU3-F1
#
_entry.id   AF-A0A2P8HAU3-F1
#
_cell.length_a   1.000
_cell.length_b   1.000
_cell.length_c   1.000
_cell.angle_alpha   90.00
_cell.angle_beta   90.00
_cell.angle_gamma   90.00
#
_symmetry.space_group_name_H-M   'P 1'
#
loop_
_entity.id
_entity.type
_entity.pdbx_description
1 polymer ?
#
loop_
_entity_poly.entity_id
_entity_poly.type
_entity_poly.pdbx_seq_one_letter_code
_entity_poly.pdbx_strand_id
1 'polypeptide(L)'
;MKSLIIAACCFALSATSAKAQDKCLREFRNKYRGSAETHTIALGSFSMKMAGWCLSFDDSGDADAKAVKHLLKNVRRVKVYTITNVNGTTVKNEDIEQLKNNLEQKEHFDVLMEVRDKGSLVHVFNKGKDDELGKVVMLVQDGNDFTIVNLETNLKIAEINSLIHQFASN
;
A
#
# COMPACT_ATOMS: atom_id res chain seq x y z
N MET A 1 -18.18 -42.40 -7.45
CA MET A 1 -17.55 -41.77 -8.64
C MET A 1 -18.12 -40.38 -8.95
N LYS A 2 -19.44 -40.16 -8.92
CA LYS A 2 -20.06 -38.84 -9.17
C LYS A 2 -19.64 -37.74 -8.16
N SER A 3 -19.41 -38.10 -6.91
CA SER A 3 -18.97 -37.20 -5.84
C SER A 3 -17.52 -36.69 -5.97
N LEU A 4 -16.62 -37.49 -6.56
CA LEU A 4 -15.22 -37.10 -6.77
C LEU A 4 -15.06 -36.09 -7.91
N ILE A 5 -15.90 -36.18 -8.94
CA ILE A 5 -15.90 -35.23 -10.07
C ILE A 5 -16.37 -33.85 -9.58
N ILE A 6 -17.39 -33.79 -8.72
CA ILE A 6 -17.90 -32.54 -8.15
C ILE A 6 -16.85 -31.88 -7.24
N ALA A 7 -16.14 -32.66 -6.42
CA ALA A 7 -15.06 -32.15 -5.58
C ALA A 7 -13.88 -31.58 -6.40
N ALA A 8 -13.50 -32.26 -7.49
CA ALA A 8 -12.45 -31.78 -8.39
C ALA A 8 -12.84 -30.48 -9.12
N CYS A 9 -14.10 -30.35 -9.55
CA CYS A 9 -14.61 -29.11 -10.15
C CYS A 9 -14.64 -27.94 -9.16
N CYS A 10 -15.03 -28.16 -7.90
CA CYS A 10 -15.01 -27.12 -6.87
C CYS A 10 -13.59 -26.66 -6.51
N PHE A 11 -12.59 -27.54 -6.58
CA PHE A 11 -11.19 -27.21 -6.33
C PHE A 11 -10.54 -26.47 -7.51
N ALA A 12 -10.99 -26.71 -8.74
CA ALA A 12 -10.53 -25.98 -9.93
C ALA A 12 -11.06 -24.54 -9.98
N LEU A 13 -12.26 -24.29 -9.45
CA LEU A 13 -12.87 -22.95 -9.44
C LEU A 13 -12.29 -22.02 -8.35
N SER A 14 -11.68 -22.56 -7.30
CA SER A 14 -11.05 -21.77 -6.24
C SER A 14 -9.62 -21.30 -6.58
N ALA A 15 -9.02 -21.78 -7.67
CA ALA A 15 -7.67 -21.40 -8.08
C ALA A 15 -7.59 -20.08 -8.88
N THR A 16 -8.71 -19.52 -9.37
CA THR A 16 -8.70 -18.38 -10.31
C THR A 16 -8.91 -17.00 -9.67
N SER A 17 -9.30 -16.92 -8.39
CA SER A 17 -9.72 -15.65 -7.76
C SER A 17 -8.59 -14.84 -7.09
N ALA A 18 -7.37 -15.37 -6.95
CA ALA A 18 -6.32 -14.75 -6.13
C ALA A 18 -5.41 -13.72 -6.84
N LYS A 19 -5.58 -13.47 -8.15
CA LYS A 19 -4.59 -12.68 -8.94
C LYS A 19 -5.03 -11.28 -9.42
N ALA A 20 -6.22 -10.82 -9.06
CA ALA A 20 -6.76 -9.55 -9.57
C ALA A 20 -6.39 -8.31 -8.74
N GLN A 21 -6.06 -8.46 -7.45
CA GLN A 21 -6.08 -7.33 -6.51
C GLN A 21 -4.90 -6.34 -6.58
N ASP A 22 -3.87 -6.61 -7.39
CA ASP A 22 -2.70 -5.71 -7.57
C ASP A 22 -2.45 -5.47 -9.08
N LYS A 23 -3.45 -5.71 -9.95
CA LYS A 23 -3.22 -5.78 -11.40
C LYS A 23 -2.86 -4.40 -11.95
N CYS A 24 -3.60 -3.35 -11.58
CA CYS A 24 -3.35 -2.01 -12.10
C CYS A 24 -1.99 -1.46 -11.67
N LEU A 25 -1.61 -1.61 -10.39
CA LEU A 25 -0.33 -1.16 -9.87
C LEU A 25 0.83 -1.91 -10.49
N ARG A 26 0.68 -3.23 -10.72
CA ARG A 26 1.70 -4.04 -11.38
C ARG A 26 1.88 -3.65 -12.84
N GLU A 27 0.80 -3.40 -13.57
CA GLU A 27 0.84 -2.96 -14.96
C GLU A 27 1.52 -1.60 -15.08
N PHE A 28 1.13 -0.65 -14.24
CA PHE A 28 1.75 0.67 -14.17
C PHE A 28 3.26 0.56 -13.88
N ARG A 29 3.65 -0.20 -12.86
CA ARG A 29 5.05 -0.46 -12.54
C ARG A 29 5.83 -1.06 -13.71
N ASN A 30 5.25 -2.05 -14.38
CA ASN A 30 5.90 -2.73 -15.49
C ASN A 30 6.09 -1.81 -16.70
N LYS A 31 5.20 -0.83 -16.91
CA LYS A 31 5.33 0.19 -17.96
C LYS A 31 6.61 1.02 -17.82
N TYR A 32 7.05 1.29 -16.59
CA TYR A 32 8.19 2.17 -16.30
C TYR A 32 9.48 1.45 -15.91
N ARG A 33 9.43 0.14 -15.63
CA ARG A 33 10.60 -0.67 -15.19
C ARG A 33 11.81 -0.61 -16.12
N GLY A 34 11.62 -0.37 -17.43
CA GLY A 34 12.70 -0.29 -18.41
C GLY A 34 13.08 1.12 -18.86
N SER A 35 12.31 2.14 -18.46
CA SER A 35 12.45 3.52 -18.97
C SER A 35 12.90 4.52 -17.91
N ALA A 36 12.86 4.14 -16.63
CA ALA A 36 13.24 4.98 -15.50
C ALA A 36 13.90 4.14 -14.41
N GLU A 37 14.61 4.80 -13.49
CA GLU A 37 15.15 4.11 -12.32
C GLU A 37 13.97 3.72 -11.42
N THR A 38 13.93 2.43 -11.07
CA THR A 38 12.81 1.86 -10.34
C THR A 38 13.30 1.13 -9.10
N HIS A 39 12.90 1.63 -7.93
CA HIS A 39 13.17 0.98 -6.65
C HIS A 39 11.90 0.32 -6.14
N THR A 40 11.99 -0.94 -5.73
CA THR A 40 10.87 -1.66 -5.11
C THR A 40 11.32 -2.24 -3.78
N ILE A 41 10.69 -1.80 -2.68
CA ILE A 41 10.88 -2.37 -1.36
C ILE A 41 9.58 -3.06 -0.98
N ALA A 42 9.65 -4.35 -0.65
CA ALA A 42 8.49 -5.13 -0.24
C ALA A 42 8.76 -5.76 1.14
N LEU A 43 8.01 -5.31 2.14
CA LEU A 43 8.06 -5.83 3.50
C LEU A 43 6.79 -6.63 3.76
N GLY A 44 6.95 -7.85 4.27
CA GLY A 44 5.85 -8.74 4.61
C GLY A 44 5.62 -8.82 6.12
N SER A 45 4.57 -9.53 6.53
CA SER A 45 4.19 -9.60 7.95
C SER A 45 5.30 -10.16 8.84
N PHE A 46 6.14 -11.04 8.30
CA PHE A 46 7.29 -11.59 9.02
C PHE A 46 8.35 -10.52 9.32
N SER A 47 8.77 -9.74 8.31
CA SER A 47 9.76 -8.66 8.52
C SER A 47 9.21 -7.56 9.44
N MET A 48 7.91 -7.25 9.35
CA MET A 48 7.27 -6.28 10.24
C MET A 48 7.24 -6.75 11.70
N LYS A 49 6.94 -8.04 11.93
CA LYS A 49 7.01 -8.64 13.27
C LYS A 49 8.43 -8.65 13.82
N MET A 50 9.43 -8.94 12.99
CA MET A 50 10.84 -8.87 13.39
C MET A 50 11.24 -7.45 13.77
N ALA A 51 10.84 -6.44 13.00
CA ALA A 51 11.07 -5.04 13.35
C ALA A 51 10.42 -4.68 14.70
N GLY A 52 9.16 -5.07 14.92
CA GLY A 52 8.48 -4.86 16.20
C GLY A 52 9.13 -5.62 17.38
N TRP A 53 9.73 -6.78 17.13
CA TRP A 53 10.51 -7.52 18.13
C TRP A 53 11.83 -6.82 18.45
N CYS A 54 12.55 -6.32 17.43
CA CYS A 54 13.77 -5.53 17.63
C CYS A 54 13.51 -4.27 18.49
N LEU A 55 12.42 -3.55 18.21
CA LEU A 55 12.01 -2.38 19.01
C LEU A 55 11.64 -2.74 20.47
N SER A 56 11.38 -4.02 20.76
CA SER A 56 11.10 -4.47 22.13
C SER A 56 12.37 -4.64 22.97
N PHE A 57 13.56 -4.60 22.38
CA PHE A 57 14.83 -4.66 23.10
C PHE A 57 15.29 -3.29 23.59
N ASP A 58 14.76 -2.21 23.03
CA ASP A 58 15.04 -0.83 23.43
C ASP A 58 14.03 -0.35 24.49
N ASP A 59 13.73 -1.22 25.47
CA ASP A 59 12.66 -1.11 26.49
C ASP A 59 12.94 0.00 27.53
N SER A 60 13.10 1.23 27.04
CA SER A 60 13.27 2.45 27.83
C SER A 60 11.95 3.02 28.36
N GLY A 61 10.83 2.29 28.22
CA GLY A 61 9.52 2.75 28.64
C GLY A 61 8.90 3.81 27.72
N ASP A 62 9.53 4.09 26.57
CA ASP A 62 9.08 5.06 25.59
C ASP A 62 7.68 4.71 25.05
N ALA A 63 6.75 5.65 25.21
CA ALA A 63 5.37 5.53 24.73
C ALA A 63 5.32 5.44 23.20
N ASP A 64 6.28 6.06 22.50
CA ASP A 64 6.35 6.08 21.04
C ASP A 64 6.79 4.72 20.50
N ALA A 65 7.76 4.07 21.14
CA ALA A 65 8.19 2.72 20.79
C ALA A 65 7.03 1.70 20.90
N LYS A 66 6.19 1.81 21.93
CA LYS A 66 4.99 0.96 22.10
C LYS A 66 3.95 1.21 21.02
N ALA A 67 3.71 2.48 20.66
CA ALA A 67 2.77 2.86 19.63
C ALA A 67 3.22 2.36 18.23
N VAL A 68 4.49 2.52 17.91
CA VAL A 68 5.09 2.00 16.67
C VAL A 68 5.03 0.48 16.62
N LYS A 69 5.31 -0.22 17.73
CA LYS A 69 5.18 -1.68 17.79
C LYS A 69 3.76 -2.16 17.51
N HIS A 70 2.75 -1.48 18.05
CA HIS A 70 1.33 -1.80 17.79
C HIS A 70 0.98 -1.61 16.31
N LEU A 71 1.44 -0.52 15.69
CA LEU A 71 1.31 -0.28 14.25
C LEU A 71 1.90 -1.43 13.42
N LEU A 72 3.19 -1.74 13.62
CA LEU A 72 3.90 -2.73 12.82
C LEU A 72 3.23 -4.11 12.88
N LYS A 73 2.60 -4.45 14.01
CA LYS A 73 1.85 -5.69 14.18
C LYS A 73 0.60 -5.77 13.27
N ASN A 74 -0.06 -4.65 13.02
CA ASN A 74 -1.25 -4.56 12.18
C ASN A 74 -0.92 -4.26 10.70
N VAL A 75 0.35 -4.05 10.37
CA VAL A 75 0.78 -3.95 8.98
C VAL A 75 1.11 -5.35 8.45
N ARG A 76 0.30 -5.81 7.50
CA ARG A 76 0.49 -7.12 6.86
C ARG A 76 1.54 -7.05 5.77
N ARG A 77 1.52 -5.99 4.96
CA ARG A 77 2.45 -5.83 3.84
C ARG A 77 2.60 -4.36 3.48
N VAL A 78 3.84 -3.95 3.19
CA VAL A 78 4.11 -2.66 2.54
C VAL A 78 4.88 -2.93 1.27
N LYS A 79 4.48 -2.30 0.18
CA LYS A 79 5.26 -2.20 -1.06
C LYS A 79 5.44 -0.74 -1.37
N VAL A 80 6.68 -0.28 -1.39
CA VAL A 80 7.04 1.06 -1.89
C VAL A 80 7.66 0.88 -3.25
N TYR A 81 7.17 1.66 -4.21
CA TYR A 81 7.69 1.72 -5.55
C TYR A 81 7.94 3.16 -5.93
N THR A 82 9.19 3.49 -6.24
CA THR A 82 9.57 4.84 -6.67
C THR A 82 10.09 4.77 -8.10
N ILE A 83 9.59 5.69 -8.92
CA ILE A 83 10.09 5.98 -10.26
C ILE A 83 10.82 7.31 -10.17
N THR A 84 12.12 7.28 -10.42
CA THR A 84 12.94 8.49 -10.50
C THR A 84 13.42 8.70 -11.92
N ASN A 85 13.30 9.93 -12.38
CA ASN A 85 13.69 10.31 -13.73
C ASN A 85 15.21 10.59 -13.82
N VAL A 86 16.01 9.53 -13.97
CA VAL A 86 17.47 9.66 -14.17
C VAL A 86 17.84 9.91 -15.65
N ASN A 87 16.97 9.53 -16.60
CA ASN A 87 17.28 9.49 -18.05
C ASN A 87 16.31 10.29 -18.95
N GLY A 88 15.54 11.22 -18.40
CA GLY A 88 14.63 12.12 -19.14
C GLY A 88 13.18 11.62 -19.35
N THR A 89 12.81 10.42 -18.89
CA THR A 89 11.42 9.92 -18.94
C THR A 89 10.69 10.16 -17.62
N THR A 90 9.93 11.27 -17.52
CA THR A 90 9.03 11.53 -16.39
C THR A 90 7.75 10.71 -16.53
N VAL A 91 7.14 10.31 -15.41
CA VAL A 91 5.79 9.73 -15.40
C VAL A 91 4.81 10.75 -15.95
N LYS A 92 4.07 10.38 -17.00
CA LYS A 92 3.09 11.28 -17.62
C LYS A 92 1.87 11.45 -16.73
N ASN A 93 1.35 12.67 -16.62
CA ASN A 93 0.12 12.95 -15.85
C ASN A 93 -1.07 12.11 -16.32
N GLU A 94 -1.20 11.88 -17.63
CA GLU A 94 -2.23 11.02 -18.25
C GLU A 94 -2.19 9.59 -17.69
N ASP A 95 -0.98 9.04 -17.47
CA ASP A 95 -0.82 7.70 -16.92
C ASP A 95 -1.22 7.65 -15.45
N ILE A 96 -0.96 8.73 -14.70
CA ILE A 96 -1.35 8.84 -13.30
C ILE A 96 -2.87 8.96 -13.19
N GLU A 97 -3.50 9.78 -14.02
CA GLU A 97 -4.97 9.89 -14.09
C GLU A 97 -5.60 8.54 -14.47
N GLN A 98 -5.02 7.84 -15.44
CA GLN A 98 -5.47 6.50 -15.80
C GLN A 98 -5.31 5.51 -14.63
N LEU A 99 -4.22 5.60 -13.88
CA LEU A 99 -4.01 4.79 -12.68
C LEU A 99 -5.07 5.06 -11.62
N LYS A 100 -5.35 6.34 -11.31
CA LYS A 100 -6.41 6.75 -10.37
C LYS A 100 -7.77 6.20 -10.80
N ASN A 101 -8.14 6.42 -12.06
CA ASN A 101 -9.40 5.92 -12.62
C ASN A 101 -9.50 4.39 -12.54
N ASN A 102 -8.40 3.66 -12.78
CA ASN A 102 -8.40 2.21 -12.64
C ASN A 102 -8.56 1.77 -11.18
N LEU A 103 -7.93 2.44 -10.22
CA LEU A 103 -8.06 2.16 -8.79
C LEU A 103 -9.51 2.31 -8.34
N GLU A 104 -10.15 3.42 -8.71
CA GLU A 104 -11.54 3.71 -8.35
C GLU A 104 -12.53 2.78 -9.06
N GLN A 105 -12.48 2.75 -10.40
CA GLN A 105 -13.54 2.14 -11.20
C GLN A 105 -13.39 0.62 -11.36
N LYS A 106 -12.15 0.11 -11.43
CA LYS A 106 -11.90 -1.32 -11.68
C LYS A 106 -11.54 -2.08 -10.41
N GLU A 107 -10.81 -1.43 -9.51
CA GLU A 107 -10.37 -2.07 -8.28
C GLU A 107 -11.21 -1.65 -7.06
N HIS A 108 -12.19 -0.75 -7.23
CA HIS A 108 -13.14 -0.33 -6.19
C HIS A 108 -12.44 0.19 -4.93
N PHE A 109 -11.47 1.07 -5.13
CA PHE A 109 -10.91 1.89 -4.06
C PHE A 109 -11.72 3.17 -3.91
N ASP A 110 -11.89 3.61 -2.67
CA ASP A 110 -12.45 4.90 -2.32
C ASP A 110 -11.33 5.93 -2.15
N VAL A 111 -11.56 7.15 -2.61
CA VAL A 111 -10.65 8.27 -2.33
C VAL A 111 -10.80 8.68 -0.87
N LEU A 112 -9.73 8.58 -0.10
CA LEU A 112 -9.72 9.06 1.29
C LEU A 112 -9.38 10.53 1.37
N MET A 113 -8.31 10.95 0.69
CA MET A 113 -7.87 12.34 0.71
C MET A 113 -6.97 12.68 -0.48
N GLU A 114 -6.95 13.97 -0.80
CA GLU A 114 -6.01 14.58 -1.73
C GLU A 114 -5.36 15.78 -1.03
N VAL A 115 -4.02 15.81 -1.06
CA VAL A 115 -3.23 16.88 -0.44
C VAL A 115 -2.28 17.44 -1.47
N ARG A 116 -2.25 18.77 -1.58
CA ARG A 116 -1.31 19.49 -2.42
C ARG A 116 -0.53 20.47 -1.55
N ASP A 117 0.79 20.32 -1.52
CA ASP A 117 1.67 21.24 -0.80
C ASP A 117 2.96 21.48 -1.60
N LYS A 118 3.37 22.74 -1.76
CA LYS A 118 4.65 23.16 -2.36
C LYS A 118 5.07 22.47 -3.67
N GLY A 119 4.10 22.09 -4.50
CA GLY A 119 4.36 21.41 -5.78
C GLY A 119 4.34 19.90 -5.70
N SER A 120 4.26 19.31 -4.50
CA SER A 120 3.99 17.91 -4.28
C SER A 120 2.47 17.66 -4.23
N LEU A 121 2.04 16.52 -4.78
CA LEU A 121 0.64 16.09 -4.81
C LEU A 121 0.54 14.66 -4.30
N VAL A 122 -0.26 14.46 -3.26
CA VAL A 122 -0.50 13.18 -2.62
C VAL A 122 -1.98 12.81 -2.77
N HIS A 123 -2.25 11.65 -3.37
CA HIS A 123 -3.58 11.04 -3.36
C HIS A 123 -3.55 9.78 -2.52
N VAL A 124 -4.53 9.62 -1.64
CA VAL A 124 -4.68 8.44 -0.78
C VAL A 124 -5.99 7.75 -1.11
N PHE A 125 -5.89 6.46 -1.41
CA PHE A 125 -7.01 5.58 -1.73
C PHE A 125 -7.09 4.48 -0.66
N ASN A 126 -8.29 4.06 -0.31
CA ASN A 126 -8.51 2.92 0.58
C ASN A 126 -9.53 1.95 0.01
N LYS A 127 -9.26 0.67 0.21
CA LYS A 127 -10.22 -0.40 0.02
C LYS A 127 -10.31 -1.17 1.34
N GLY A 128 -11.14 -0.65 2.22
CA GLY A 128 -11.41 -1.18 3.55
C GLY A 128 -12.89 -1.45 3.74
N LYS A 129 -13.30 -1.67 4.98
CA LYS A 129 -14.71 -1.75 5.38
C LYS A 129 -14.90 -0.85 6.58
N ASP A 130 -16.01 -0.12 6.60
CA ASP A 130 -16.41 0.73 7.73
C ASP A 130 -15.24 1.64 8.18
N ASP A 131 -14.81 1.51 9.43
CA ASP A 131 -13.75 2.31 10.06
C ASP A 131 -12.35 1.66 9.97
N GLU A 132 -12.18 0.61 9.15
CA GLU A 132 -10.91 -0.11 8.99
C GLU A 132 -10.24 0.22 7.65
N LEU A 133 -8.94 0.52 7.72
CA LEU A 133 -8.06 0.49 6.56
C LEU A 133 -7.78 -0.96 6.17
N GLY A 134 -8.12 -1.34 4.95
CA GLY A 134 -7.80 -2.66 4.41
C GLY A 134 -6.58 -2.61 3.51
N LYS A 135 -6.76 -2.00 2.34
CA LYS A 135 -5.68 -1.74 1.39
C LYS A 135 -5.59 -0.26 1.12
N VAL A 136 -4.45 0.34 1.41
CA VAL A 136 -4.19 1.74 1.15
C VAL A 136 -3.21 1.88 0.02
N VAL A 137 -3.56 2.72 -0.96
CA VAL A 137 -2.66 3.12 -2.04
C VAL A 137 -2.42 4.61 -1.92
N MET A 138 -1.17 5.01 -1.78
CA MET A 138 -0.74 6.39 -1.81
C MET A 138 0.03 6.65 -3.09
N LEU A 139 -0.37 7.68 -3.83
CA LEU A 139 0.32 8.17 -5.02
C LEU A 139 0.93 9.53 -4.67
N VAL A 140 2.26 9.62 -4.65
CA VAL A 140 3.01 10.83 -4.33
C VAL A 140 3.72 11.28 -5.59
N GLN A 141 3.37 12.47 -6.07
CA GLN A 141 4.09 13.20 -7.11
C GLN A 141 4.91 14.28 -6.43
N ASP A 142 6.23 14.27 -6.63
CA ASP A 142 7.10 15.30 -6.09
C ASP A 142 8.20 15.65 -7.10
N GLY A 143 8.07 16.81 -7.76
CA GLY A 143 8.96 17.21 -8.84
C GLY A 143 9.01 16.20 -9.98
N ASN A 144 10.14 15.50 -10.10
CA ASN A 144 10.37 14.46 -11.12
C ASN A 144 10.17 13.03 -10.60
N ASP A 145 9.90 12.87 -9.30
CA ASP A 145 9.74 11.58 -8.66
C ASP A 145 8.26 11.23 -8.53
N PHE A 146 7.97 9.97 -8.81
CA PHE A 146 6.65 9.40 -8.56
C PHE A 146 6.77 8.18 -7.66
N THR A 147 6.20 8.27 -6.47
CA THR A 147 6.21 7.19 -5.49
C THR A 147 4.81 6.63 -5.29
N ILE A 148 4.70 5.31 -5.37
CA ILE A 148 3.52 4.53 -5.05
C ILE A 148 3.80 3.77 -3.76
N VAL A 149 2.98 3.98 -2.74
CA VAL A 149 2.96 3.15 -1.53
C VAL A 149 1.70 2.30 -1.54
N ASN A 150 1.86 0.99 -1.51
CA ASN A 150 0.77 0.04 -1.35
C ASN A 150 0.90 -0.66 0.01
N LEU A 151 -0.04 -0.38 0.89
CA LEU A 151 -0.09 -0.85 2.27
C LEU A 151 -1.30 -1.78 2.45
N GLU A 152 -1.07 -2.98 2.94
CA GLU A 152 -2.12 -3.90 3.39
C GLU A 152 -2.09 -3.96 4.91
N THR A 153 -3.20 -3.59 5.55
CA THR A 153 -3.31 -3.44 6.99
C THR A 153 -4.71 -3.81 7.48
N ASN A 154 -4.89 -3.81 8.80
CA ASN A 154 -6.16 -3.95 9.50
C ASN A 154 -6.31 -2.86 10.58
N LEU A 155 -5.64 -1.72 10.38
CA LEU A 155 -5.66 -0.58 11.28
C LEU A 155 -6.99 0.13 11.19
N LYS A 156 -7.53 0.53 12.34
CA LYS A 156 -8.71 1.40 12.38
C LYS A 156 -8.31 2.86 12.19
N ILE A 157 -9.21 3.65 11.60
CA ILE A 157 -9.01 5.11 11.48
C ILE A 157 -8.76 5.75 12.85
N ALA A 158 -9.47 5.29 13.88
CA ALA A 158 -9.25 5.75 15.26
C ALA A 158 -7.83 5.49 15.78
N GLU A 159 -7.22 4.35 15.42
CA GLU A 159 -5.85 4.03 15.80
C GLU A 159 -4.86 4.99 15.13
N ILE A 160 -5.08 5.33 13.85
CA ILE A 160 -4.27 6.33 13.13
C ILE A 160 -4.41 7.71 13.76
N ASN A 161 -5.62 8.14 14.07
CA ASN A 161 -5.85 9.44 14.70
C ASN A 161 -5.13 9.52 16.06
N SER A 162 -5.19 8.45 16.86
CA SER A 162 -4.45 8.37 18.13
C SER A 162 -2.94 8.54 17.93
N LEU A 163 -2.40 7.95 16.86
CA LEU A 163 -0.97 8.05 16.54
C LEU A 163 -0.59 9.46 16.07
N ILE A 164 -1.38 10.06 15.19
CA ILE A 164 -1.17 11.44 14.73
C ILE A 164 -1.14 12.38 15.94
N HIS A 165 -2.09 12.22 16.87
CA HIS A 165 -2.11 13.02 18.10
C HIS A 165 -0.89 12.77 18.98
N GLN A 166 -0.46 11.52 19.16
CA GLN A 166 0.72 11.19 19.95
C GLN A 166 1.99 11.85 19.37
N PHE A 167 2.20 11.79 18.05
CA PHE A 167 3.38 12.40 17.41
C PHE A 167 3.29 13.92 17.25
N ALA A 168 2.10 14.49 17.13
CA ALA A 168 1.91 15.94 17.02
C ALA A 168 1.90 16.68 18.37
N SER A 169 1.83 15.94 19.49
CA SER A 169 1.88 16.50 20.85
C SER A 169 3.29 16.51 21.46
N ASN A 170 4.26 15.93 20.75
CA ASN A 170 5.70 16.09 20.99
C ASN A 170 6.29 17.15 20.05
#